data_AF-B8KJI3-F1
#
_entry.id   AF-B8KJI3-F1
#
_cell.length_a   1.000
_cell.length_b   1.000
_cell.length_c   1.000
_cell.angle_alpha   90.00
_cell.angle_beta   90.00
_cell.angle_gamma   90.00
#
_symmetry.space_group_name_H-M   'P 1'
#
loop_
_entity.id
_entity.type
_entity.pdbx_description
1 polymer ?
#
loop_
_entity_poly.entity_id
_entity_poly.type
_entity_poly.pdbx_seq_one_letter_code
_entity_poly.pdbx_strand_id
1 'polypeptide(L)'
;MSNRHGVLESYQYQRVQQSLDQKNWSSTILAAVASADDVPAFDESTVREVLSKESVAAGRELDAVLERNMPPRYVSDPEFEWTGSGEEAAIVVTVASDRGEQAITTLDSIVAKQMLRFSRFAQAWINDARAVWSTQAAAGEATP
;
A
#
# COMPACT_ATOMS: atom_id res chain seq x y z
N MET A 1 -0.64 7.82 -16.38
CA MET A 1 -0.04 7.72 -15.02
C MET A 1 0.31 9.15 -14.61
N SER A 2 -0.01 9.59 -13.39
CA SER A 2 0.34 10.95 -12.94
C SER A 2 1.63 10.93 -12.11
N ASN A 3 2.40 12.02 -12.06
CA ASN A 3 3.58 12.13 -11.20
C ASN A 3 3.33 11.65 -9.76
N ARG A 4 2.19 12.02 -9.15
CA ARG A 4 1.81 11.59 -7.79
C ARG A 4 1.85 10.07 -7.60
N HIS A 5 1.48 9.31 -8.63
CA HIS A 5 1.48 7.86 -8.57
C HIS A 5 2.91 7.31 -8.59
N GLY A 6 3.75 7.77 -9.52
CA GLY A 6 5.16 7.37 -9.55
C GLY A 6 5.92 7.77 -8.28
N VAL A 7 5.62 8.95 -7.73
CA VAL A 7 6.16 9.45 -6.46
C VAL A 7 5.78 8.54 -5.30
N LEU A 8 4.50 8.16 -5.20
CA LEU A 8 4.02 7.23 -4.19
C LEU A 8 4.72 5.87 -4.29
N GLU A 9 4.80 5.30 -5.49
CA GLU A 9 5.44 4.00 -5.74
C GLU A 9 6.93 4.04 -5.36
N SER A 10 7.64 5.10 -5.79
CA SER A 10 9.07 5.28 -5.48
C SER A 10 9.28 5.44 -3.98
N TYR A 11 8.46 6.26 -3.31
CA TYR A 11 8.53 6.43 -1.86
C TYR A 11 8.30 5.10 -1.13
N GLN A 12 7.20 4.40 -1.45
CA GLN A 12 6.88 3.11 -0.84
C GLN A 12 8.01 2.10 -1.06
N TYR A 13 8.53 2.01 -2.28
CA TYR A 13 9.62 1.10 -2.62
C TYR A 13 10.86 1.37 -1.75
N GLN A 14 11.32 2.63 -1.66
CA GLN A 14 12.49 2.98 -0.86
C GLN A 14 12.28 2.67 0.63
N ARG A 15 11.10 2.97 1.19
CA ARG A 15 10.79 2.70 2.60
C ARG A 15 10.75 1.20 2.92
N VAL A 16 10.14 0.40 2.05
CA VAL A 16 10.07 -1.06 2.19
C VAL A 16 11.45 -1.67 2.04
N GLN A 17 12.20 -1.31 0.99
CA GLN A 17 13.55 -1.83 0.75
C GLN A 17 14.47 -1.53 1.94
N GLN A 18 14.47 -0.30 2.43
CA GLN A 18 15.25 0.07 3.62
C GLN A 18 14.87 -0.77 4.84
N SER A 19 13.57 -1.00 5.07
CA SER A 19 13.10 -1.82 6.19
C SER A 19 13.56 -3.27 6.07
N LEU A 20 13.54 -3.83 4.85
CA LEU A 20 14.01 -5.20 4.58
C LEU A 20 15.52 -5.34 4.77
N ASP A 21 16.30 -4.40 4.22
CA ASP A 21 17.76 -4.40 4.33
C ASP A 21 18.21 -4.32 5.80
N GLN A 22 17.50 -3.52 6.60
CA GLN A 22 17.75 -3.37 8.03
C GLN A 22 17.12 -4.47 8.89
N LYS A 23 16.34 -5.39 8.29
CA LYS A 23 15.52 -6.39 9.00
C LYS A 23 14.61 -5.77 10.06
N ASN A 24 14.12 -4.55 9.81
CA ASN A 24 13.24 -3.81 10.70
C ASN A 24 11.78 -4.24 10.46
N TRP A 25 11.43 -5.43 10.95
CA TRP A 25 10.08 -5.99 10.82
C TRP A 25 9.01 -5.18 11.55
N SER A 26 9.42 -4.36 12.51
CA SER A 26 8.53 -3.44 13.23
C SER A 26 8.34 -2.09 12.54
N SER A 27 8.83 -1.90 11.32
CA SER A 27 8.56 -0.66 10.57
C SER A 27 7.07 -0.51 10.30
N THR A 28 6.58 0.73 10.31
CA THR A 28 5.14 1.03 10.22
C THR A 28 4.47 0.36 9.02
N ILE A 29 5.15 0.35 7.86
CA ILE A 29 4.62 -0.23 6.63
C ILE A 29 4.62 -1.77 6.69
N LEU A 30 5.73 -2.39 7.13
CA LEU A 30 5.80 -3.86 7.20
C LEU A 30 4.86 -4.43 8.27
N ALA A 31 4.76 -3.75 9.43
CA ALA A 31 3.82 -4.12 10.48
C ALA A 31 2.36 -4.05 10.00
N ALA A 32 2.01 -3.04 9.19
CA ALA A 32 0.67 -2.94 8.60
C ALA A 32 0.36 -4.08 7.62
N VAL A 33 1.34 -4.50 6.82
CA VAL A 33 1.18 -5.67 5.93
C VAL A 33 1.01 -6.95 6.74
N ALA A 34 1.80 -7.13 7.81
CA ALA A 34 1.80 -8.31 8.66
C ALA A 34 0.67 -8.34 9.70
N SER A 35 -0.21 -7.32 9.71
CA SER A 35 -1.26 -7.23 10.72
C SER A 35 -2.16 -8.46 10.72
N ALA A 36 -2.45 -8.94 11.93
CA ALA A 36 -3.39 -10.01 12.23
C ALA A 36 -4.77 -9.46 12.63
N ASP A 37 -5.07 -8.20 12.28
CA ASP A 37 -6.39 -7.61 12.47
C ASP A 37 -7.48 -8.45 11.80
N ASP A 38 -8.73 -8.25 12.26
CA ASP A 38 -9.88 -9.00 11.78
C ASP A 38 -9.99 -8.97 10.25
N VAL A 39 -10.02 -10.15 9.65
CA VAL A 39 -10.06 -10.35 8.21
C VAL A 39 -11.53 -10.41 7.80
N PRO A 40 -12.01 -9.52 6.92
CA PRO A 40 -13.42 -9.55 6.52
C PRO A 40 -13.76 -10.87 5.82
N ALA A 41 -15.03 -11.27 5.90
CA ALA A 41 -15.55 -12.34 5.06
C ALA A 41 -15.36 -11.95 3.58
N PHE A 42 -15.03 -12.93 2.74
CA PHE A 42 -14.82 -12.73 1.31
C PHE A 42 -15.92 -13.42 0.53
N ASP A 43 -16.43 -12.73 -0.49
CA ASP A 43 -17.27 -13.28 -1.54
C ASP A 43 -16.97 -12.58 -2.88
N GLU A 44 -17.61 -13.04 -3.97
CA GLU A 44 -17.39 -12.46 -5.30
C GLU A 44 -17.76 -10.97 -5.39
N SER A 45 -18.70 -10.50 -4.56
CA SER A 45 -19.13 -9.10 -4.53
C SER A 45 -18.10 -8.20 -3.84
N THR A 46 -17.31 -8.76 -2.92
CA THR A 46 -16.39 -8.03 -2.05
C THR A 46 -15.39 -7.15 -2.83
N VAL A 47 -14.86 -7.66 -3.94
CA VAL A 47 -13.90 -6.92 -4.78
C VAL A 47 -14.52 -5.65 -5.37
N ARG A 48 -15.73 -5.77 -5.93
CA ARG A 48 -16.42 -4.67 -6.62
C ARG A 48 -17.09 -3.73 -5.63
N GLU A 49 -17.80 -4.28 -4.65
CA GLU A 49 -18.73 -3.52 -3.82
C GLU A 49 -18.09 -2.92 -2.58
N VAL A 50 -16.97 -3.50 -2.11
CA VAL A 50 -16.26 -3.06 -0.91
C VAL A 50 -14.88 -2.50 -1.28
N LEU A 51 -13.96 -3.36 -1.73
CA LEU A 51 -12.56 -2.98 -1.97
C LEU A 51 -12.42 -1.80 -2.95
N SER A 52 -13.14 -1.83 -4.07
CA SER A 52 -13.08 -0.77 -5.07
C SER A 52 -13.61 0.56 -4.53
N LYS A 53 -14.74 0.56 -3.79
CA LYS A 53 -15.33 1.78 -3.21
C LYS A 53 -14.44 2.37 -2.13
N GLU A 54 -13.91 1.52 -1.24
CA GLU A 54 -12.98 1.96 -0.21
C GLU A 54 -11.68 2.52 -0.80
N SER A 55 -11.17 1.90 -1.87
CA SER A 55 -9.95 2.38 -2.55
C SER A 55 -10.16 3.76 -3.19
N VAL A 56 -11.32 4.00 -3.82
CA VAL A 56 -11.66 5.33 -4.35
C VAL A 56 -11.77 6.37 -3.23
N ALA A 57 -12.42 6.03 -2.12
CA ALA A 57 -12.55 6.93 -0.98
C ALA A 57 -11.19 7.26 -0.37
N ALA A 58 -10.33 6.25 -0.18
CA ALA A 58 -8.99 6.41 0.37
C ALA A 58 -8.03 7.17 -0.55
N GLY A 59 -8.24 7.12 -1.87
CA GLY A 59 -7.42 7.83 -2.86
C GLY A 59 -7.38 9.34 -2.62
N ARG A 60 -8.53 9.95 -2.28
CA ARG A 60 -8.59 11.41 -2.02
C ARG A 60 -7.77 11.84 -0.81
N GLU A 61 -7.82 11.06 0.27
CA GLU A 61 -7.02 11.32 1.47
C GLU A 61 -5.52 11.15 1.17
N LEU A 62 -5.17 10.10 0.44
CA LEU A 62 -3.79 9.84 0.02
C LEU A 62 -3.24 10.99 -0.84
N ASP A 63 -3.99 11.43 -1.86
CA ASP A 63 -3.60 12.54 -2.73
C ASP A 63 -3.35 13.82 -1.93
N ALA A 64 -4.26 14.16 -1.01
CA ALA A 64 -4.13 15.35 -0.17
C ALA A 64 -2.90 15.27 0.75
N VAL A 65 -2.59 14.09 1.29
CA VAL A 65 -1.38 13.88 2.11
C VAL A 65 -0.11 14.00 1.27
N LEU A 66 -0.10 13.44 0.05
CA LEU A 66 1.03 13.57 -0.87
C LEU A 66 1.28 15.03 -1.26
N GLU A 67 0.25 15.77 -1.66
CA GLU A 67 0.36 17.19 -2.02
C GLU A 67 0.95 18.05 -0.90
N ARG A 68 0.59 17.75 0.35
CA ARG A 68 1.05 18.52 1.52
C ARG A 68 2.48 18.16 1.95
N ASN A 69 2.88 16.90 1.83
CA ASN A 69 4.10 16.36 2.45
C ASN A 69 5.20 16.01 1.46
N MET A 70 4.94 16.09 0.15
CA MET A 70 5.97 15.96 -0.87
C MET A 70 6.48 17.33 -1.35
N PRO A 71 7.70 17.41 -1.92
CA PRO A 71 8.15 18.58 -2.65
C PRO A 71 7.14 18.97 -3.74
N PRO A 72 6.73 20.25 -3.86
CA PRO A 72 5.70 20.66 -4.82
C PRO A 72 6.04 20.29 -6.27
N ARG A 73 7.33 20.36 -6.62
CA ARG A 73 7.85 19.97 -7.94
C ARG A 73 7.46 18.54 -8.30
N TYR A 74 7.39 17.62 -7.34
CA TYR A 74 7.13 16.21 -7.62
C TYR A 74 5.65 15.89 -7.80
N VAL A 75 4.75 16.67 -7.20
CA VAL A 75 3.33 16.31 -7.11
C VAL A 75 2.38 17.32 -7.72
N SER A 76 2.84 18.54 -8.00
CA SER A 76 1.99 19.65 -8.44
C SER A 76 2.53 20.41 -9.65
N ASP A 77 3.76 20.14 -10.10
CA ASP A 77 4.33 20.74 -11.29
C ASP A 77 3.97 19.91 -12.54
N PRO A 78 3.20 20.47 -13.50
CA PRO A 78 2.82 19.77 -14.72
C PRO A 78 3.93 19.72 -15.78
N GLU A 79 4.98 20.56 -15.66
CA GLU A 79 6.11 20.59 -16.61
C GLU A 79 7.22 19.60 -16.22
N PHE A 80 7.16 19.08 -15.01
CA PHE A 80 8.08 18.07 -14.52
C PHE A 80 7.50 16.68 -14.76
N GLU A 81 8.34 15.73 -15.15
CA GLU A 81 7.98 14.31 -15.27
C GLU A 81 8.78 13.53 -14.23
N TRP A 82 8.08 12.84 -13.31
CA TRP A 82 8.74 12.08 -12.26
C TRP A 82 9.45 10.84 -12.82
N THR A 83 8.77 10.10 -13.70
CA THR A 83 9.27 8.85 -14.25
C THR A 83 10.45 9.10 -15.17
N GLY A 84 11.62 8.55 -14.81
CA GLY A 84 12.86 8.75 -15.56
C GLY A 84 13.59 10.05 -15.21
N SER A 85 13.16 10.74 -14.14
CA SER A 85 13.84 11.96 -13.66
C SER A 85 15.22 11.67 -13.05
N GLY A 86 15.44 10.45 -12.57
CA GLY A 86 16.63 10.09 -11.81
C GLY A 86 16.55 10.50 -10.33
N GLU A 87 15.46 11.14 -9.91
CA GLU A 87 15.23 11.59 -8.53
C GLU A 87 14.57 10.50 -7.65
N GLU A 88 14.16 9.38 -8.24
CA GLU A 88 13.34 8.34 -7.60
C GLU A 88 14.02 7.68 -6.40
N ALA A 89 15.33 7.41 -6.50
CA ALA A 89 16.09 6.77 -5.44
C ALA A 89 16.33 7.69 -4.23
N ALA A 90 16.37 9.01 -4.46
CA ALA A 90 16.66 10.00 -3.42
C ALA A 90 15.40 10.53 -2.72
N ILE A 91 14.20 10.14 -3.18
CA ILE A 91 12.91 10.71 -2.73
C ILE A 91 12.78 10.85 -1.21
N VAL A 92 13.15 9.82 -0.43
CA VAL A 92 13.03 9.84 1.04
C VAL A 92 13.95 10.90 1.65
N VAL A 93 15.19 10.99 1.17
CA VAL A 93 16.18 11.98 1.62
C VAL A 93 15.74 13.38 1.24
N THR A 94 15.23 13.57 0.02
CA THR A 94 14.72 14.86 -0.43
C THR A 94 13.51 15.31 0.38
N VAL A 95 12.54 14.43 0.61
CA VAL A 95 11.36 14.73 1.44
C VAL A 95 11.77 15.11 2.86
N ALA A 96 12.67 14.34 3.49
CA ALA A 96 13.16 14.66 4.83
C ALA A 96 13.85 16.04 4.87
N SER A 97 14.60 16.38 3.82
CA SER A 97 15.31 17.67 3.72
C SER A 97 14.37 18.86 3.46
N ASP A 98 13.37 18.69 2.58
CA ASP A 98 12.45 19.75 2.14
C ASP A 98 11.29 19.96 3.13
N ARG A 99 10.78 18.88 3.74
CA ARG A 99 9.55 18.89 4.55
C ARG A 99 9.73 18.42 5.99
N GLY A 100 10.90 17.85 6.33
CA GLY A 100 11.24 17.40 7.68
C GLY A 100 10.72 16.00 8.03
N GLU A 101 11.19 15.46 9.16
CA GLU A 101 10.85 14.11 9.64
C GLU A 101 9.36 13.88 9.92
N GLN A 102 8.62 14.95 10.26
CA GLN A 102 7.17 14.85 10.44
C GLN A 102 6.47 14.47 9.13
N ALA A 103 6.98 14.93 7.98
CA ALA A 103 6.46 14.55 6.68
C ALA A 103 6.69 13.05 6.42
N ILE A 104 7.88 12.53 6.74
CA ILE A 104 8.19 11.09 6.65
C ILE A 104 7.22 10.27 7.50
N THR A 105 7.02 10.67 8.75
CA THR A 105 6.08 9.98 9.66
C THR A 105 4.65 9.96 9.11
N THR A 106 4.20 11.09 8.54
CA THR A 106 2.87 11.23 7.97
C THR A 106 2.70 10.38 6.71
N LEU A 107 3.72 10.38 5.85
CA LEU A 107 3.74 9.60 4.60
C LEU A 107 3.80 8.10 4.88
N ASP A 108 4.63 7.66 5.81
CA ASP A 108 4.68 6.26 6.25
C ASP A 108 3.32 5.80 6.79
N SER A 109 2.66 6.65 7.58
CA SER A 109 1.34 6.34 8.14
C SER A 109 0.27 6.19 7.07
N ILE A 110 0.21 7.09 6.07
CA ILE A 110 -0.80 6.99 5.02
C ILE A 110 -0.55 5.80 4.09
N VAL A 111 0.72 5.49 3.80
CA VAL A 111 1.09 4.29 3.01
C VAL A 111 0.74 3.03 3.78
N ALA A 112 1.09 2.96 5.07
CA ALA A 112 0.73 1.84 5.94
C ALA A 112 -0.79 1.62 6.01
N LYS A 113 -1.59 2.69 6.07
CA LYS A 113 -3.06 2.60 6.01
C LYS A 113 -3.56 1.93 4.72
N GLN A 114 -2.95 2.25 3.57
CA GLN A 114 -3.29 1.57 2.31
C GLN A 114 -2.86 0.10 2.33
N MET A 115 -1.63 -0.17 2.79
CA MET A 115 -1.08 -1.53 2.86
C MET A 115 -1.88 -2.45 3.77
N LEU A 116 -2.33 -1.96 4.93
CA LEU A 116 -3.22 -2.69 5.85
C LEU A 116 -4.54 -3.04 5.17
N ARG A 117 -5.15 -2.08 4.44
CA ARG A 117 -6.40 -2.36 3.73
C ARG A 117 -6.20 -3.48 2.71
N PHE A 118 -5.17 -3.37 1.86
CA PHE A 118 -4.91 -4.38 0.84
C PHE A 118 -4.52 -5.74 1.44
N SER A 119 -3.74 -5.78 2.53
CA SER A 119 -3.35 -7.03 3.17
C SER A 119 -4.56 -7.76 3.75
N ARG A 120 -5.54 -7.05 4.34
CA ARG A 120 -6.78 -7.65 4.85
C ARG A 120 -7.60 -8.31 3.73
N PHE A 121 -7.76 -7.65 2.58
CA PHE A 121 -8.47 -8.25 1.45
C PHE A 121 -7.72 -9.43 0.82
N ALA A 122 -6.38 -9.36 0.75
CA ALA A 122 -5.57 -10.49 0.29
C ALA A 122 -5.71 -11.69 1.23
N GLN A 123 -5.68 -11.49 2.55
CA GLN A 123 -5.92 -12.54 3.54
C GLN A 123 -7.31 -13.13 3.40
N ALA A 124 -8.34 -12.29 3.21
CA ALA A 124 -9.73 -12.72 3.05
C ALA A 124 -9.88 -13.66 1.83
N TRP A 125 -9.30 -13.28 0.70
CA TRP A 125 -9.29 -14.10 -0.52
C TRP A 125 -8.53 -15.43 -0.33
N ILE A 126 -7.36 -15.41 0.33
CA ILE A 126 -6.58 -16.63 0.61
C ILE A 126 -7.37 -17.59 1.52
N ASN A 127 -8.05 -17.06 2.53
CA ASN A 127 -8.85 -17.87 3.46
C ASN A 127 -10.04 -18.53 2.77
N ASP A 128 -10.74 -17.80 1.90
CA ASP A 128 -11.83 -18.32 1.09
C ASP A 128 -11.36 -19.42 0.11
N ALA A 129 -10.30 -19.14 -0.65
CA ALA A 129 -9.72 -20.11 -1.58
C ALA A 129 -9.30 -21.42 -0.87
N ARG A 130 -8.72 -21.31 0.33
CA ARG A 130 -8.37 -22.46 1.15
C ARG A 130 -9.60 -23.28 1.57
N ALA A 131 -10.68 -22.62 2.00
CA ALA A 131 -11.91 -23.28 2.41
C ALA A 131 -12.56 -24.05 1.25
N VAL A 132 -12.56 -23.47 0.04
CA VAL A 132 -13.04 -24.13 -1.18
C VAL A 132 -12.23 -25.38 -1.48
N TRP A 133 -10.89 -25.29 -1.46
CA TRP A 133 -10.02 -26.44 -1.74
C TRP A 133 -10.18 -27.57 -0.70
N SER A 134 -10.30 -27.23 0.58
CA SER A 134 -10.53 -28.24 1.63
C SER A 134 -11.87 -28.95 1.45
N THR A 135 -12.91 -28.23 1.04
CA THR A 135 -14.23 -28.81 0.77
C THR A 135 -14.19 -29.76 -0.43
N GLN A 136 -13.46 -29.37 -1.48
CA GLN A 136 -13.32 -30.19 -2.70
C GLN A 136 -12.49 -31.45 -2.47
N ALA A 137 -11.43 -31.36 -1.64
CA ALA A 137 -10.64 -32.53 -1.23
C ALA A 137 -11.49 -33.54 -0.44
N ALA A 138 -12.28 -33.07 0.53
CA ALA A 138 -13.18 -33.92 1.31
C ALA A 138 -14.28 -34.58 0.47
N ALA A 139 -14.80 -33.90 -0.56
CA ALA A 139 -15.78 -34.46 -1.49
C ALA A 139 -15.17 -35.52 -2.43
N GLY A 140 -13.90 -35.34 -2.84
CA GLY A 140 -13.17 -36.30 -3.67
C GLY A 140 -12.84 -37.62 -2.95
N GLU A 141 -12.58 -37.57 -1.64
CA GLU A 141 -12.35 -38.77 -0.81
C GLU A 141 -13.63 -39.55 -0.50
N ALA A 142 -14.80 -38.92 -0.63
CA ALA A 142 -16.11 -39.52 -0.29
C ALA A 142 -16.78 -40.29 -1.46
N THR A 143 -16.13 -40.41 -2.62
CA THR A 143 -16.69 -41.16 -3.78
C THR A 143 -15.97 -42.51 -3.92
N PRO A 144 -16.61 -43.66 -3.64
CA PRO A 144 -16.04 -44.99 -3.79
C PRO A 144 -15.93 -45.46 -5.25
#